data_AF-A0A845R3V7-F1
#
_entry.id   AF-A0A845R3V7-F1
#
_cell.length_a   1.000
_cell.length_b   1.000
_cell.length_c   1.000
_cell.angle_alpha   90.00
_cell.angle_beta   90.00
_cell.angle_gamma   90.00
#
_symmetry.space_group_name_H-M   'P 1'
#
loop_
_entity.id
_entity.type
_entity.pdbx_description
1 polymer ?
#
loop_
_entity_poly.entity_id
_entity_poly.type
_entity_poly.pdbx_seq_one_letter_code
_entity_poly.pdbx_strand_id
1 'polypeptide(L)' 'MLSNIKDKNKVVGTKQAKRFLIKDSVNLLYIAEDADKKITTDLLEEANKKSVEVVFIKSMKELGEACGIDVRAATVAILK' A
#
# COMPACT_ATOMS: atom_id res chain seq x y z
N MET A 1 -9.75 12.61 4.42
CA MET A 1 -10.67 11.56 3.94
C MET A 1 -9.88 10.28 3.76
N LEU A 2 -10.11 9.27 4.61
CA LEU A 2 -9.47 7.94 4.56
C LEU A 2 -10.52 6.81 4.43
N SER A 3 -11.76 7.17 4.12
CA SER A 3 -12.95 6.37 4.47
C SER A 3 -13.24 5.14 3.60
N ASN A 4 -12.43 4.83 2.58
CA ASN A 4 -12.80 3.83 1.55
C ASN A 4 -11.92 2.57 1.47
N ILE A 5 -11.06 2.29 2.46
CA ILE A 5 -10.18 1.11 2.42
C ILE A 5 -10.78 -0.11 3.15
N LYS A 6 -11.80 0.06 4.00
CA LYS A 6 -12.36 -1.07 4.78
C LYS A 6 -13.01 -2.15 3.92
N ASP A 7 -13.74 -1.78 2.87
CA ASP A 7 -14.56 -2.69 2.05
C ASP A 7 -13.89 -3.19 0.75
N LYS A 8 -12.68 -2.70 0.44
CA LYS A 8 -11.97 -3.10 -0.78
C LYS A 8 -11.07 -4.31 -0.52
N ASN A 9 -10.91 -5.14 -1.55
CA ASN A 9 -9.87 -6.18 -1.59
C ASN A 9 -8.52 -5.51 -1.42
N LYS A 10 -7.96 -5.59 -0.22
CA LYS A 10 -6.70 -4.95 0.14
C LYS A 10 -5.70 -5.99 0.58
N VAL A 11 -4.44 -5.66 0.35
CA VAL A 11 -3.31 -6.52 0.61
C VAL A 11 -2.32 -5.73 1.45
N VAL A 12 -2.08 -6.23 2.64
CA VAL A 12 -1.22 -5.59 3.63
C VAL A 12 0.17 -6.22 3.59
N GLY A 13 1.19 -5.39 3.58
CA GLY A 13 2.58 -5.82 3.66
C GLY A 13 3.28 -5.83 2.30
N THR A 14 4.55 -5.46 2.32
CA THR A 14 5.35 -5.15 1.14
C THR A 14 5.56 -6.34 0.21
N LYS A 15 5.78 -7.54 0.76
CA LYS A 15 5.91 -8.77 -0.05
C LYS A 15 4.62 -9.09 -0.80
N GLN A 16 3.47 -8.94 -0.14
CA GLN A 16 2.21 -9.23 -0.79
C GLN A 16 1.84 -8.13 -1.79
N ALA A 17 2.00 -6.86 -1.42
CA ALA A 17 1.84 -5.73 -2.33
C ALA A 17 2.64 -5.93 -3.61
N LYS A 18 3.94 -6.25 -3.50
CA LYS A 18 4.80 -6.56 -4.67
C LYS A 18 4.25 -7.71 -5.51
N ARG A 19 3.78 -8.79 -4.90
CA ARG A 19 3.22 -9.95 -5.61
C ARG A 19 1.97 -9.58 -6.43
N PHE A 20 1.07 -8.77 -5.88
CA PHE A 20 -0.13 -8.34 -6.59
C PHE A 20 0.16 -7.22 -7.60
N LEU A 21 1.14 -6.36 -7.31
CA LEU A 21 1.69 -5.39 -8.27
C LEU A 21 2.18 -6.14 -9.51
N ILE A 22 3.01 -7.18 -9.35
CA ILE A 22 3.49 -8.01 -10.46
C ILE A 22 2.31 -8.61 -11.25
N LYS A 23 1.25 -9.06 -10.57
CA LYS A 23 0.02 -9.59 -11.19
C LYS A 23 -0.89 -8.53 -11.85
N ASP A 24 -0.52 -7.26 -11.80
CA ASP A 24 -1.31 -6.15 -12.36
C ASP A 24 -2.73 -6.02 -11.77
N SER A 25 -2.93 -6.62 -10.60
CA SER A 25 -4.21 -6.65 -9.91
C SER A 25 -4.34 -5.52 -8.89
N VAL A 26 -3.41 -4.55 -8.88
CA VAL A 26 -3.38 -3.43 -7.94
C VAL A 26 -3.92 -2.19 -8.63
N ASN A 27 -4.84 -1.52 -7.95
CA ASN A 27 -5.43 -0.25 -8.39
C ASN A 27 -4.75 0.95 -7.72
N LEU A 28 -4.43 0.83 -6.44
CA LEU A 28 -3.90 1.93 -5.62
C LEU A 28 -2.92 1.37 -4.59
N LEU A 29 -1.83 2.07 -4.33
CA LEU A 29 -0.84 1.68 -3.34
C LEU A 29 -0.71 2.78 -2.29
N TYR A 30 -0.81 2.42 -1.02
CA TYR A 30 -0.55 3.31 0.09
C TYR A 30 0.77 2.95 0.77
N ILE A 31 1.59 3.95 1.03
CA ILE A 31 2.91 3.80 1.66
C ILE A 31 2.97 4.71 2.88
N ALA A 32 3.45 4.18 4.01
CA ALA A 32 3.70 5.01 5.18
C ALA A 32 5.07 5.72 5.06
N GLU A 33 5.16 6.98 5.48
CA GLU A 33 6.40 7.77 5.43
C GLU A 33 7.47 7.26 6.43
N ASP A 34 7.04 6.62 7.51
CA ASP A 34 7.91 5.94 8.48
C ASP A 34 8.34 4.53 8.02
N ALA A 35 7.91 4.10 6.83
CA ALA A 35 8.37 2.85 6.24
C ALA A 35 9.80 2.93 5.73
N ASP A 36 10.45 1.77 5.67
CA ASP A 36 11.81 1.65 5.18
C ASP A 36 11.89 2.14 3.73
N LYS A 37 12.57 3.27 3.54
CA LYS A 37 12.72 3.93 2.25
C LYS A 37 13.29 3.01 1.18
N LYS A 38 14.18 2.09 1.54
CA LYS A 38 14.78 1.16 0.58
C LYS A 38 13.74 0.22 0.00
N ILE A 39 12.78 -0.21 0.82
CA ILE A 39 11.70 -1.10 0.40
C ILE A 39 10.64 -0.30 -0.37
N THR A 40 10.30 0.91 0.10
CA THR A 40 9.27 1.73 -0.56
C THR A 40 9.72 2.21 -1.94
N THR A 41 11.00 2.56 -2.12
CA THR A 41 11.52 3.00 -3.42
C THR A 41 11.40 1.90 -4.47
N ASP A 42 11.85 0.69 -4.17
CA ASP A 42 11.73 -0.47 -5.06
C ASP A 42 10.26 -0.73 -5.44
N LEU A 43 9.36 -0.63 -4.45
CA LEU A 43 7.92 -0.81 -4.70
C LEU A 43 7.31 0.32 -5.55
N LEU A 44 7.78 1.55 -5.34
CA LEU A 44 7.29 2.75 -6.01
C LEU A 44 7.76 2.81 -7.46
N GLU A 45 8.97 2.36 -7.75
CA GLU A 45 9.45 2.13 -9.11
C GLU A 45 8.58 1.10 -9.84
N GLU A 46 8.29 -0.03 -9.19
CA GLU A 46 7.43 -1.07 -9.76
C GLU A 46 5.98 -0.59 -9.97
N ALA A 47 5.47 0.21 -9.04
CA ALA A 47 4.16 0.84 -9.16
C ALA A 47 4.12 1.83 -10.34
N ASN A 48 5.14 2.68 -10.48
CA ASN A 48 5.25 3.62 -11.60
C ASN A 48 5.34 2.89 -12.94
N LYS A 49 6.14 1.83 -13.05
CA LYS A 49 6.22 1.01 -14.28
C LYS A 49 4.87 0.44 -14.71
N LYS A 50 3.99 0.16 -13.75
CA LYS A 50 2.65 -0.37 -13.98
C LYS A 50 1.55 0.70 -13.98
N SER A 51 1.93 1.98 -13.91
CA SER A 51 1.00 3.11 -13.80
C SER A 51 -0.01 2.95 -12.65
N VAL A 52 0.44 2.38 -11.53
CA VAL A 52 -0.33 2.26 -10.29
C VAL A 52 -0.19 3.55 -9.49
N GLU A 53 -1.30 4.10 -9.04
CA GLU A 53 -1.31 5.31 -8.22
C GLU A 53 -0.75 5.01 -6.82
N VAL A 54 0.13 5.89 -6.31
CA VAL A 54 0.80 5.73 -5.02
C VAL A 54 0.47 6.93 -4.12
N VAL A 55 0.03 6.65 -2.89
CA VAL A 55 -0.37 7.63 -1.88
C VAL A 55 0.47 7.45 -0.62
N PHE A 56 1.00 8.55 -0.09
CA PHE A 56 1.78 8.54 1.13
C PHE A 56 0.94 8.91 2.36
N ILE A 57 1.19 8.24 3.48
CA ILE A 57 0.52 8.42 4.77
C ILE A 57 1.59 8.66 5.83
N LYS A 58 1.28 9.51 6.83
CA LYS A 58 2.28 9.94 7.83
C LYS A 58 2.88 8.82 8.68
N SER A 59 2.12 7.77 9.00
CA SER A 59 2.61 6.67 9.85
C SER A 59 2.02 5.31 9.50
N MET A 60 2.75 4.22 9.81
CA MET A 60 2.25 2.85 9.63
C MET A 60 0.99 2.56 10.45
N LYS A 61 0.86 3.24 11.58
CA LYS A 61 -0.26 3.07 12.51
C LYS A 61 -1.53 3.67 11.90
N GLU A 62 -1.46 4.92 11.45
CA GLU A 62 -2.56 5.60 10.77
C GLU A 62 -2.98 4.83 9.51
N LEU A 63 -2.01 4.29 8.76
CA LEU A 63 -2.27 3.43 7.61
C LEU A 63 -3.09 2.18 8.00
N GLY A 64 -2.67 1.47 9.05
CA GLY A 64 -3.38 0.28 9.55
C GLY A 64 -4.79 0.62 10.03
N GLU A 65 -4.92 1.66 10.84
CA GLU A 65 -6.22 2.12 11.36
C GLU A 65 -7.16 2.54 10.22
N ALA A 66 -6.66 3.26 9.21
CA ALA A 66 -7.41 3.62 8.02
C ALA A 66 -7.87 2.40 7.20
N CYS A 67 -7.08 1.34 7.20
CA CYS A 67 -7.44 0.07 6.59
C CYS A 67 -8.41 -0.76 7.43
N GLY A 68 -8.65 -0.38 8.69
CA GLY A 68 -9.45 -1.15 9.63
C GLY A 68 -8.74 -2.42 10.12
N ILE A 69 -7.41 -2.43 10.12
CA ILE A 69 -6.60 -3.52 10.65
C ILE A 69 -5.90 -3.04 11.92
N ASP A 70 -5.78 -3.90 12.92
CA ASP A 70 -5.16 -3.58 14.21
C ASP A 70 -3.62 -3.77 14.19
N VAL A 71 -3.01 -3.78 13.00
CA VAL A 71 -1.58 -4.02 12.80
C VAL A 71 -0.92 -2.84 12.10
N ARG A 72 0.33 -2.55 12.48
CA ARG A 72 1.17 -1.56 11.79
C ARG A 72 1.47 -2.06 10.38
N ALA A 73 1.09 -1.27 9.38
CA ALA A 73 1.34 -1.59 7.98
C ALA A 73 2.29 -0.56 7.37
N ALA A 74 3.43 -1.02 6.89
CA ALA A 74 4.34 -0.16 6.11
C ALA A 74 3.76 0.20 4.75
N THR A 75 2.96 -0.71 4.18
CA THR A 75 2.46 -0.60 2.82
C THR A 75 1.16 -1.38 2.67
N VAL A 76 0.20 -0.81 1.94
CA VAL A 76 -1.09 -1.44 1.64
C VAL A 76 -1.40 -1.26 0.17
N ALA A 77 -1.60 -2.36 -0.56
CA ALA A 77 -2.07 -2.34 -1.93
C ALA A 77 -3.58 -2.60 -1.97
N ILE A 78 -4.33 -1.76 -2.68
CA ILE A 78 -5.73 -1.96 -3.00
C ILE A 78 -5.80 -2.69 -4.33
N LEU A 79 -6.45 -3.84 -4.33
CA LEU A 79 -6.70 -4.61 -5.53
C LEU A 79 -7.90 -4.05 -6.30
N LYS A 80 -7.94 -4.36 -7.60
CA LYS A 80 -9.11 -4.13 -8.46
C LYS A 80 -10.26 -5.05 -8.06
#